data_AF-A0A1E3VUI4-F1
#
_entry.id   AF-A0A1E3VUI4-F1
#
_cell.length_a   1.000
_cell.length_b   1.000
_cell.length_c   1.000
_cell.angle_alpha   90.00
_cell.angle_beta   90.00
_cell.angle_gamma   90.00
#
_symmetry.space_group_name_H-M   'P 1'
#
loop_
_entity.id
_entity.type
_entity.pdbx_description
1 polymer ?
#
loop_
_entity_poly.entity_id
_entity_poly.type
_entity_poly.pdbx_seq_one_letter_code
_entity_poly.pdbx_strand_id
1 'polypeptide(L)'
;MDDPSAKEIYANKLISAAFDGACVSLTFGVARVLPTGNPDGGAAGANVHVTSRLALSPAAAVDLAKSLGKMLNTLKEMAEKRLEEQKPH
;
A
#
# COMPACT_ATOMS: atom_id res chain seq x y z
N MET A 1 -19.87 17.15 -5.47
CA MET A 1 -18.81 17.55 -6.42
C MET A 1 -17.52 17.19 -5.73
N ASP A 2 -16.83 16.18 -6.26
CA ASP A 2 -15.56 15.72 -5.68
C ASP A 2 -14.50 16.81 -5.83
N ASP A 3 -13.52 16.85 -4.93
CA ASP A 3 -12.43 17.82 -5.00
C ASP A 3 -11.50 17.46 -6.17
N PRO A 4 -11.37 18.31 -7.22
CA PRO A 4 -10.53 18.01 -8.38
C PRO A 4 -9.02 18.01 -8.05
N SER A 5 -8.62 18.48 -6.87
CA SER A 5 -7.24 18.41 -6.39
C SER A 5 -6.88 17.06 -5.76
N ALA A 6 -7.88 16.22 -5.44
CA ALA A 6 -7.66 14.88 -4.93
C ALA A 6 -7.01 14.00 -6.00
N LYS A 7 -5.80 13.51 -5.72
CA LYS A 7 -5.05 12.63 -6.62
C LYS A 7 -4.97 11.24 -6.00
N GLU A 8 -5.45 10.25 -6.73
CA GLU A 8 -5.23 8.85 -6.40
C GLU A 8 -3.86 8.41 -6.93
N ILE A 9 -3.00 7.93 -6.04
CA ILE A 9 -1.67 7.43 -6.40
C ILE A 9 -1.63 5.94 -6.11
N TYR A 10 -1.45 5.16 -7.16
CA TYR A 10 -1.22 3.72 -7.03
C TYR A 10 0.17 3.45 -6.42
N ALA A 11 0.20 2.57 -5.43
CA ALA A 11 1.42 2.00 -4.87
C ALA A 11 1.21 0.51 -4.59
N ASN A 12 2.20 -0.32 -4.89
CA ASN A 12 2.16 -1.76 -4.61
C ASN A 12 3.18 -2.17 -3.53
N LYS A 13 3.95 -1.21 -3.01
CA LYS A 13 4.97 -1.46 -1.99
C LYS A 13 5.04 -0.33 -0.97
N LEU A 14 5.03 -0.69 0.30
CA LEU A 14 5.52 0.18 1.36
C LEU A 14 7.05 0.08 1.37
N ILE A 15 7.73 1.19 1.09
CA ILE A 15 9.20 1.26 1.06
C ILE A 15 9.75 1.42 2.47
N SER A 16 9.15 2.33 3.26
CA SER A 16 9.61 2.60 4.62
C SER A 16 8.47 3.13 5.49
N ALA A 17 8.58 2.88 6.78
CA ALA A 17 7.82 3.55 7.83
C ALA A 17 8.79 3.99 8.92
N ALA A 18 8.75 5.26 9.32
CA ALA A 18 9.63 5.82 10.33
C ALA A 18 8.85 6.74 11.28
N PHE A 19 9.30 6.83 12.52
CA PHE A 19 8.80 7.76 13.52
C PHE A 19 9.98 8.47 14.17
N ASP A 20 9.98 9.79 14.15
CA ASP A 20 11.08 10.63 14.64
C ASP A 20 10.79 11.29 16.01
N GLY A 21 9.67 10.93 16.64
CA GLY A 21 9.19 11.54 17.88
C GLY A 21 8.12 12.61 17.68
N ALA A 22 8.01 13.19 16.48
CA ALA A 22 7.02 14.22 16.15
C ALA A 22 6.06 13.78 15.04
N CYS A 23 6.53 13.00 14.07
CA CYS A 23 5.80 12.64 12.85
C CYS A 23 6.06 11.19 12.44
N VAL A 24 5.00 10.52 11.98
CA VAL A 24 5.09 9.23 11.29
C VAL A 24 5.19 9.48 9.80
N SER A 25 6.29 9.03 9.19
CA SER A 25 6.53 9.13 7.75
C SER A 25 6.42 7.77 7.09
N LEU A 26 5.51 7.65 6.12
CA LEU A 26 5.34 6.46 5.28
C LEU A 26 5.78 6.78 3.85
N THR A 27 6.65 5.95 3.30
CA THR A 27 7.08 6.06 1.90
C THR A 27 6.50 4.90 1.11
N PHE A 28 5.78 5.21 0.05
CA PHE A 28 5.18 4.23 -0.84
C PHE A 28 5.87 4.26 -2.20
N GLY A 29 5.89 3.11 -2.86
CA GLY A 29 6.39 3.00 -4.21
C GLY A 29 5.74 1.91 -5.03
N VAL A 30 6.20 1.85 -6.27
CA VAL A 30 5.80 0.85 -7.24
C VAL A 30 7.05 0.08 -7.67
N ALA A 31 7.04 -1.21 -7.39
CA ALA A 31 7.96 -2.16 -8.01
C ALA A 31 7.41 -2.54 -9.39
N ARG A 32 8.20 -2.29 -10.45
CA ARG A 32 7.91 -2.78 -11.80
C ARG A 32 8.85 -3.93 -12.13
N VAL A 33 8.29 -5.07 -12.55
CA VAL A 33 9.08 -6.17 -13.11
C VAL A 33 9.34 -5.83 -14.57
N LEU A 34 10.60 -5.61 -14.94
CA LEU A 34 10.95 -5.46 -16.35
C LEU A 34 10.91 -6.83 -17.04
N PRO A 35 10.42 -6.93 -18.28
CA PRO A 35 10.50 -8.16 -19.06
C PRO A 35 11.95 -8.63 -19.22
N THR A 36 12.16 -9.94 -19.19
CA THR A 36 13.47 -10.55 -19.47
C THR A 36 13.90 -10.24 -20.89
N GLY A 37 15.12 -9.73 -21.08
CA GLY A 37 15.69 -9.41 -22.40
C GLY A 37 15.69 -7.92 -22.77
N ASN A 38 15.32 -7.02 -21.86
CA ASN A 38 15.44 -5.58 -22.12
C ASN A 38 16.92 -5.16 -22.22
N PRO A 39 17.39 -4.59 -23.35
CA PRO A 39 18.79 -4.20 -23.53
C PRO A 39 19.23 -3.05 -22.61
N ASP A 40 18.28 -2.24 -22.12
CA ASP A 40 18.51 -1.22 -21.08
C ASP A 40 18.46 -1.80 -19.65
N GLY A 41 18.30 -3.12 -19.52
CA GLY A 41 18.32 -3.87 -18.27
C GLY A 41 19.74 -3.99 -17.71
N GLY A 42 20.41 -2.85 -17.51
CA GLY A 42 21.63 -2.78 -16.74
C GLY A 42 21.42 -3.45 -15.38
N ALA A 43 22.36 -4.30 -14.99
CA ALA A 43 22.28 -5.12 -13.79
C ALA A 43 21.96 -4.28 -12.54
N ALA A 44 20.75 -4.41 -12.00
CA ALA A 44 20.45 -4.46 -10.55
C ALA A 44 18.95 -4.25 -10.25
N GLY A 45 18.30 -5.32 -9.80
CA GLY A 45 17.15 -5.26 -8.87
C GLY A 45 15.83 -4.72 -9.45
N ALA A 46 14.72 -5.13 -8.84
CA ALA A 46 13.44 -4.50 -9.13
C ALA A 46 13.54 -2.98 -8.86
N ASN A 47 13.42 -2.15 -9.91
CA ASN A 47 13.40 -0.70 -9.77
C ASN A 47 12.13 -0.29 -9.00
N VAL A 48 12.26 -0.08 -7.70
CA VAL A 48 11.19 0.47 -6.88
C VAL A 48 11.25 1.98 -7.00
N HIS A 49 10.24 2.56 -7.63
CA HIS A 49 10.10 4.01 -7.72
C HIS A 49 9.23 4.52 -6.57
N VAL A 50 9.72 5.49 -5.80
CA VAL A 50 8.91 6.19 -4.81
C VAL A 50 7.80 6.94 -5.53
N THR A 51 6.55 6.67 -5.18
CA THR A 51 5.38 7.30 -5.80
C THR A 51 4.65 8.24 -4.86
N SER A 52 4.74 8.03 -3.55
CA SER A 52 4.11 8.91 -2.56
C SER A 52 4.84 8.88 -1.23
N ARG A 53 4.74 9.99 -0.48
CA ARG A 53 5.17 10.11 0.91
C ARG A 53 4.03 10.70 1.71
N LEU A 54 3.68 10.05 2.81
CA LEU A 54 2.63 10.47 3.72
C LEU A 54 3.24 10.78 5.08
N ALA A 55 3.06 12.01 5.55
CA ALA A 55 3.47 12.47 6.87
C ALA A 55 2.24 12.64 7.75
N LEU A 56 2.25 12.03 8.94
CA LEU A 56 1.12 11.98 9.86
C LEU A 56 1.56 12.40 11.26
N SER A 57 0.66 13.09 11.98
CA SER A 57 0.81 13.20 13.42
C SER A 57 0.65 11.81 14.08
N PRO A 58 1.18 11.61 15.31
CA PRO A 58 1.03 10.33 16.00
C PRO A 58 -0.43 9.90 16.19
N ALA A 59 -1.32 10.85 16.50
CA ALA A 59 -2.75 10.58 16.64
C ALA A 59 -3.38 10.12 15.31
N ALA A 60 -3.08 10.81 14.20
CA ALA A 60 -3.58 10.43 12.89
C ALA A 60 -3.06 9.05 12.44
N ALA A 61 -1.82 8.70 12.79
CA ALA A 61 -1.27 7.38 12.50
C ALA A 61 -1.98 6.26 13.28
N VAL A 62 -2.33 6.49 14.55
CA VAL A 62 -3.11 5.54 15.36
C VAL A 62 -4.51 5.34 14.78
N ASP A 63 -5.17 6.41 14.36
CA ASP A 63 -6.50 6.33 13.76
C ASP A 63 -6.49 5.66 12.39
N LEU A 64 -5.44 5.90 11.60
CA LEU A 64 -5.20 5.19 10.34
C LEU A 64 -5.05 3.69 10.60
N ALA A 65 -4.22 3.29 11.57
CA ALA A 65 -4.01 1.88 11.91
C ALA A 65 -5.31 1.18 12.32
N LYS A 66 -6.14 1.82 13.16
CA LYS A 66 -7.44 1.28 13.58
C LYS A 66 -8.40 1.13 12.40
N SER A 67 -8.47 2.15 11.55
CA SER A 67 -9.40 2.17 10.41
C SER A 67 -9.01 1.12 9.37
N LEU A 68 -7.71 1.00 9.05
CA LEU A 68 -7.20 -0.04 8.17
C LEU A 68 -7.42 -1.43 8.76
N GLY A 69 -7.14 -1.63 10.06
CA GLY A 69 -7.36 -2.91 10.73
C GLY A 69 -8.81 -3.40 10.63
N LYS A 70 -9.78 -2.51 10.83
CA LYS A 70 -11.21 -2.84 10.65
C LYS A 70 -11.51 -3.27 9.23
N MET A 71 -11.06 -2.50 8.24
CA MET A 71 -11.31 -2.79 6.83
C MET A 71 -10.69 -4.13 6.39
N LEU A 72 -9.44 -4.39 6.81
CA LEU A 72 -8.76 -5.66 6.51
C LEU A 72 -9.47 -6.86 7.17
N ASN A 73 -9.97 -6.71 8.39
CA ASN A 73 -10.77 -7.76 9.05
C ASN A 73 -12.07 -8.03 8.27
N THR A 74 -12.78 -6.98 7.83
CA THR A 74 -13.98 -7.15 7.00
C THR A 74 -13.66 -7.88 5.69
N LEU A 75 -12.56 -7.53 5.01
CA LEU A 75 -12.13 -8.22 3.79
C LEU A 75 -11.80 -9.69 4.04
N LYS A 76 -11.18 -10.00 5.18
CA LYS A 76 -10.89 -11.38 5.58
C LYS A 76 -12.17 -12.19 5.78
N GLU A 77 -13.11 -11.67 6.57
CA GLU A 77 -14.42 -12.32 6.80
C GLU A 77 -15.18 -12.57 5.50
N MET A 78 -15.16 -11.60 4.57
CA MET A 78 -15.78 -11.76 3.25
C MET A 78 -15.10 -12.86 2.41
N ALA A 79 -13.77 -12.96 2.47
CA ALA A 79 -13.03 -13.99 1.75
C ALA A 79 -13.34 -15.40 2.32
N GLU A 80 -13.36 -15.53 3.64
CA GLU A 80 -13.68 -16.78 4.34
C GLU A 80 -15.11 -17.25 4.01
N LYS A 81 -16.09 -16.35 4.07
CA LYS A 81 -17.48 -16.66 3.70
C LYS A 81 -17.61 -17.13 2.25
N ARG A 82 -16.92 -16.47 1.31
CA ARG A 82 -16.92 -16.88 -0.11
C ARG A 82 -16.28 -18.25 -0.33
N LEU A 83 -15.26 -18.60 0.47
CA LEU A 83 -14.63 -19.93 0.44
C LEU A 83 -15.57 -21.02 1.00
N GLU A 84 -16.37 -20.71 2.02
CA GLU A 84 -17.38 -21.62 2.56
C GLU A 84 -18.53 -21.87 1.57
N GLU A 85 -19.01 -20.82 0.89
CA GLU A 85 -20.05 -20.91 -0.14
C GLU A 85 -19.61 -21.71 -1.40
N GLN A 86 -18.29 -21.86 -1.62
CA GLN A 86 -17.72 -22.60 -2.76
C GLN A 86 -17.39 -24.07 -2.44
N LYS A 87 -17.53 -24.53 -1.19
CA LYS A 87 -17.38 -25.95 -0.89
C LYS A 87 -18.63 -26.71 -1.37
N PRO A 88 -18.49 -27.69 -2.29
CA PRO A 88 -19.63 -28.51 -2.70
C PRO A 88 -20.14 -29.32 -1.49
N HIS A 89 -21.47 -29.35 -1.34
CA HIS A 89 -22.17 -30.18 -0.37
C HIS A 89 -21.91 -31.68 -0.56
#